data_AF-A0AAD8C056-F1
#
_entry.id   AF-A0AAD8C056-F1
#
_cell.length_a   1.000
_cell.length_b   1.000
_cell.length_c   1.000
_cell.angle_alpha   90.00
_cell.angle_beta   90.00
_cell.angle_gamma   90.00
#
_symmetry.space_group_name_H-M   'P 1'
#
loop_
_entity.id
_entity.type
_entity.pdbx_description
1 polymer ?
#
loop_
_entity_poly.entity_id
_entity_poly.type
_entity_poly.pdbx_seq_one_letter_code
_entity_poly.pdbx_strand_id
1 'polypeptide(L)'
;MFHSFMFCMLNFPDLTEEHCDNIYVSFMLCKLNFQDLTKEHCDNIYVSFMFCMLNFHDLIEEHCDNIYVSFMFCMLNFHDLTEEHCDNIYVSFMFCMLNFHDLTEEHCDNIYVLVMFCRLNFHDLTEEHCDNIYVSFMFCMLNFHDLIEEHCDNIYVSFMFCMLNFHDLTEEHCDNIYVSVMFCMLNFYDLTEEHCDNIYVSFMFCMLNFHDLTEEHCDNIYVLVMFCMLNFHDLTEEHCDNIYVSVMFCMLNFHDLTEEHCDNIYVSVMFCMLNFHDLTEEHCDNIYVSVMFCMLNFHDLTEDYCDNIYVSVMFCMLKFHDLTEEHCDDIYVSFMFFMLNFHDLTEEHSDNIYVFFIHVLYVELSRPH
;
A
#
# COMPACT_ATOMS: atom_id res chain seq x y z
N MET A 1 21.12 28.61 19.03
CA MET A 1 20.82 28.95 20.45
C MET A 1 20.38 27.67 21.18
N PHE A 2 20.82 27.43 22.43
CA PHE A 2 20.42 26.25 23.22
C PHE A 2 19.48 26.65 24.36
N HIS A 3 18.26 26.10 24.37
CA HIS A 3 17.29 26.30 25.44
C HIS A 3 16.81 24.97 26.02
N SER A 4 16.77 24.86 27.34
CA SER A 4 16.21 23.70 28.03
C SER A 4 15.22 24.12 29.11
N PHE A 5 14.01 23.56 29.05
CA PHE A 5 12.91 23.85 29.97
C PHE A 5 12.52 22.57 30.71
N MET A 6 12.70 22.55 32.04
CA MET A 6 12.52 21.33 32.85
C MET A 6 11.11 21.16 33.45
N PHE A 7 10.38 22.26 33.62
CA PHE A 7 8.97 22.27 34.01
C PHE A 7 8.36 23.53 33.43
N CYS A 8 7.34 23.39 32.57
CA CYS A 8 6.75 24.55 31.94
C CYS A 8 5.25 24.37 31.68
N MET A 9 4.48 25.41 31.97
CA MET A 9 3.09 25.57 31.53
C MET A 9 3.01 26.90 30.80
N LEU A 10 3.14 26.87 29.48
CA LEU A 10 3.29 28.07 28.65
C LEU A 10 2.24 28.05 27.54
N ASN A 11 1.73 29.24 27.25
CA ASN A 11 0.94 29.51 26.06
C ASN A 11 1.71 30.53 25.24
N PHE A 12 2.01 30.18 23.99
CA PHE A 12 2.69 31.03 23.03
C PHE A 12 1.68 31.41 21.95
N PRO A 13 1.17 32.66 21.97
CA PRO A 13 0.16 33.08 21.01
C PRO A 13 0.75 33.30 19.60
N ASP A 14 2.01 33.69 19.50
CA ASP A 14 2.70 33.91 18.23
C ASP A 14 4.22 33.89 18.51
N LEU A 15 4.97 33.10 17.75
CA LEU A 15 6.43 33.07 17.79
C LEU A 15 6.97 32.95 16.36
N THR A 16 7.66 34.00 15.92
CA THR A 16 8.34 34.04 14.61
C THR A 16 9.84 34.17 14.79
N GLU A 17 10.63 33.35 14.09
CA GLU A 17 12.10 33.45 14.03
C GLU A 17 12.55 33.48 12.56
N GLU A 18 13.06 34.62 12.08
CA GLU A 18 13.33 34.86 10.64
C GLU A 18 14.66 34.25 10.11
N HIS A 19 15.64 34.04 10.98
CA HIS A 19 16.94 33.49 10.60
C HIS A 19 17.60 32.81 11.78
N CYS A 20 18.02 31.55 11.60
CA CYS A 20 18.69 30.82 12.66
C CYS A 20 19.80 29.89 12.14
N ASP A 21 21.04 30.05 12.60
CA ASP A 21 22.11 29.11 12.21
C ASP A 21 21.84 27.70 12.78
N ASN A 22 21.56 27.61 14.08
CA ASN A 22 21.30 26.32 14.73
C ASN A 22 20.39 26.51 15.93
N ILE A 23 19.26 25.82 15.98
CA ILE A 23 18.33 25.78 17.12
C ILE A 23 18.46 24.45 17.84
N TYR A 24 18.63 24.51 19.16
CA TYR A 24 18.56 23.34 20.03
C TYR A 24 17.60 23.62 21.17
N VAL A 25 16.48 22.91 21.21
CA VAL A 25 15.47 23.08 22.25
C VAL A 25 15.11 21.74 22.88
N SER A 26 15.06 21.72 24.20
CA SER A 26 14.63 20.55 24.96
C SER A 26 13.57 20.92 25.98
N PHE A 27 12.42 20.26 25.91
CA PHE A 27 11.32 20.38 26.85
C PHE A 27 11.17 19.09 27.65
N MET A 28 11.06 19.23 28.95
CA MET A 28 10.83 18.12 29.87
C MET A 28 9.67 18.48 30.79
N LEU A 29 8.75 17.55 31.01
CA LEU A 29 7.61 17.70 31.95
C LEU A 29 6.81 18.99 31.70
N CYS A 30 6.43 19.21 30.45
CA CYS A 30 5.82 20.44 29.99
C CYS A 30 4.38 20.27 29.48
N LYS A 31 3.57 21.31 29.68
CA LYS A 31 2.31 21.53 28.97
C LYS A 31 2.43 22.80 28.16
N LEU A 32 2.39 22.68 26.84
CA LEU A 32 2.57 23.80 25.92
C LEU A 32 1.35 23.91 25.00
N ASN A 33 0.92 25.14 24.75
CA ASN A 33 0.02 25.45 23.65
C ASN A 33 0.68 26.52 22.79
N PHE A 34 0.89 26.21 21.53
CA PHE A 34 1.32 27.15 20.50
C PHE A 34 0.10 27.43 19.64
N GLN A 35 -0.20 28.71 19.47
CA GLN A 35 -1.20 29.10 18.49
C GLN A 35 -0.48 29.16 17.14
N ASP A 36 0.39 30.15 16.93
CA ASP A 36 1.14 30.25 15.69
C ASP A 36 2.66 30.16 15.99
N LEU A 37 3.36 29.27 15.30
CA LEU A 37 4.82 29.14 15.37
C LEU A 37 5.37 29.09 13.93
N THR A 38 6.11 30.13 13.54
CA THR A 38 6.73 30.22 12.21
C THR A 38 8.23 30.35 12.33
N LYS A 39 8.98 29.56 11.55
CA LYS A 39 10.42 29.70 11.41
C LYS A 39 10.79 29.85 9.95
N GLU A 40 11.60 30.84 9.64
CA GLU A 40 12.13 31.04 8.30
C GLU A 40 13.66 30.86 8.35
N HIS A 41 14.22 30.23 7.32
CA HIS A 41 15.65 30.18 7.04
C HIS A 41 16.51 29.70 8.20
N CYS A 42 16.49 28.38 8.42
CA CYS A 42 17.18 27.75 9.53
C CYS A 42 18.12 26.62 9.07
N ASP A 43 19.44 26.73 9.27
CA ASP A 43 20.33 25.66 8.80
C ASP A 43 20.04 24.35 9.54
N ASN A 44 19.94 24.38 10.88
CA ASN A 44 19.65 23.15 11.63
C ASN A 44 18.72 23.37 12.84
N ILE A 45 17.71 22.52 12.95
CA ILE A 45 16.72 22.52 14.03
C ILE A 45 16.79 21.17 14.76
N TYR A 46 17.00 21.23 16.07
CA TYR A 46 16.97 20.07 16.96
C TYR A 46 16.00 20.31 18.10
N VAL A 47 14.90 19.58 18.09
CA VAL A 47 13.88 19.68 19.13
C VAL A 47 13.64 18.34 19.80
N SER A 48 13.61 18.35 21.12
CA SER A 48 13.30 17.17 21.92
C SER A 48 12.23 17.47 22.97
N PHE A 49 11.23 16.60 23.03
CA PHE A 49 10.16 16.66 24.02
C PHE A 49 10.13 15.35 24.82
N MET A 50 10.12 15.49 26.14
CA MET A 50 10.08 14.35 27.05
C MET A 50 9.01 14.56 28.11
N PHE A 51 8.04 13.64 28.19
CA PHE A 51 6.90 13.74 29.10
C PHE A 51 6.11 15.04 28.90
N CYS A 52 5.68 15.33 27.67
CA CYS A 52 4.99 16.57 27.31
C CYS A 52 3.54 16.35 26.88
N MET A 53 2.70 17.36 27.14
CA MET A 53 1.42 17.54 26.45
C MET A 53 1.49 18.81 25.60
N LEU A 54 1.28 18.65 24.29
CA LEU A 54 1.50 19.68 23.30
C LEU A 54 0.24 19.86 22.46
N ASN A 55 -0.16 21.11 22.26
CA ASN A 55 -1.10 21.46 21.22
C ASN A 55 -0.46 22.55 20.35
N PHE A 56 -0.40 22.30 19.05
CA PHE A 56 -0.01 23.27 18.04
C PHE A 56 -1.26 23.55 17.21
N HIS A 57 -1.60 24.83 17.02
CA HIS A 57 -2.60 25.18 16.02
C HIS A 57 -1.89 25.20 14.67
N ASP A 58 -0.99 26.15 14.47
CA ASP A 58 -0.29 26.34 13.21
C ASP A 58 1.23 26.27 13.48
N LEU A 59 1.91 25.34 12.83
CA LEU A 59 3.37 25.25 12.83
C LEU A 59 3.85 25.30 11.38
N ILE A 60 4.57 26.37 11.03
CA ILE A 60 5.10 26.60 9.68
C ILE A 60 6.63 26.68 9.77
N GLU A 61 7.33 25.87 8.99
CA GLU A 61 8.78 25.95 8.85
C GLU A 61 9.15 26.12 7.37
N GLU A 62 9.79 27.25 7.02
CA GLU A 62 10.21 27.54 5.66
C GLU A 62 11.74 27.50 5.57
N HIS A 63 12.27 26.81 4.56
CA HIS A 63 13.68 26.78 4.20
C HIS A 63 14.61 26.29 5.33
N CYS A 64 14.68 24.98 5.53
CA CYS A 64 15.57 24.38 6.51
C CYS A 64 16.52 23.34 5.91
N ASP A 65 17.82 23.39 6.21
CA ASP A 65 18.71 22.32 5.71
C ASP A 65 18.43 21.01 6.46
N ASN A 66 18.33 21.05 7.80
CA ASN A 66 18.09 19.82 8.59
C ASN A 66 17.17 20.03 9.79
N ILE A 67 16.14 19.19 9.88
CA ILE A 67 15.18 19.15 10.97
C ILE A 67 15.29 17.81 11.70
N TYR A 68 15.45 17.86 13.02
CA TYR A 68 15.49 16.70 13.91
C TYR A 68 14.52 16.89 15.07
N VAL A 69 13.42 16.14 15.04
CA VAL A 69 12.39 16.22 16.08
C VAL A 69 12.24 14.86 16.77
N SER A 70 12.25 14.89 18.10
CA SER A 70 12.07 13.69 18.92
C SER A 70 11.03 13.90 20.01
N PHE A 71 10.09 12.96 20.11
CA PHE A 71 9.05 12.94 21.12
C PHE A 71 9.11 11.63 21.88
N MET A 72 9.18 11.73 23.21
CA MET A 72 9.22 10.58 24.10
C MET A 72 8.21 10.72 25.22
N PHE A 73 7.28 9.78 25.32
CA PHE A 73 6.17 9.79 26.28
C PHE A 73 5.31 11.06 26.18
N CYS A 74 4.81 11.36 24.98
CA CYS A 74 4.09 12.61 24.70
C CYS A 74 2.63 12.37 24.27
N MET A 75 1.80 13.38 24.55
CA MET A 75 0.46 13.53 23.96
C MET A 75 0.50 14.76 23.06
N LEU A 76 0.19 14.61 21.78
CA LEU A 76 0.30 15.67 20.79
C LEU A 76 -1.00 15.82 20.02
N ASN A 77 -1.39 17.07 19.81
CA ASN A 77 -2.37 17.45 18.80
C ASN A 77 -1.76 18.56 17.95
N PHE A 78 -1.66 18.32 16.65
CA PHE A 78 -1.36 19.32 15.64
C PHE A 78 -2.65 19.56 14.87
N HIS A 79 -3.00 20.83 14.67
CA HIS A 79 -4.02 21.16 13.69
C HIS A 79 -3.34 21.22 12.33
N ASP A 80 -2.49 22.21 12.10
CA ASP A 80 -1.88 22.46 10.80
C ASP A 80 -0.35 22.46 11.00
N LEU A 81 0.34 21.57 10.32
CA LEU A 81 1.81 21.51 10.26
C LEU A 81 2.23 21.59 8.79
N THR A 82 2.99 22.63 8.46
CA THR A 82 3.51 22.86 7.11
C THR A 82 5.02 23.03 7.18
N GLU A 83 5.76 22.23 6.43
CA GLU A 83 7.19 22.42 6.24
C GLU A 83 7.47 22.58 4.74
N GLU A 84 8.08 23.69 4.35
CA GLU A 84 8.41 24.02 2.95
C GLU A 84 9.93 24.04 2.76
N HIS A 85 10.41 23.41 1.68
CA HIS A 85 11.81 23.45 1.25
C HIS A 85 12.81 22.98 2.31
N CYS A 86 12.77 21.68 2.62
CA CYS A 86 13.68 21.08 3.59
C CYS A 86 14.62 20.06 2.95
N ASP A 87 15.94 20.15 3.17
CA ASP A 87 16.84 19.11 2.61
C ASP A 87 16.64 17.78 3.37
N ASN A 88 16.59 17.80 4.71
CA ASN A 88 16.42 16.57 5.48
C ASN A 88 15.53 16.74 6.72
N ILE A 89 14.49 15.91 6.81
CA ILE A 89 13.56 15.83 7.93
C ILE A 89 13.73 14.48 8.64
N TYR A 90 13.95 14.53 9.96
CA TYR A 90 14.04 13.35 10.81
C TYR A 90 13.10 13.48 12.00
N VAL A 91 12.03 12.69 11.99
CA VAL A 91 11.01 12.70 13.05
C VAL A 91 10.97 11.35 13.76
N SER A 92 11.00 11.39 15.08
CA SER A 92 10.90 10.18 15.91
C SER A 92 9.85 10.31 17.01
N PHE A 93 8.96 9.33 17.07
CA PHE A 93 7.94 9.21 18.11
C PHE A 93 8.12 7.91 18.88
N MET A 94 8.21 8.00 20.21
CA MET A 94 8.35 6.85 21.09
C MET A 94 7.38 6.93 22.26
N PHE A 95 6.48 5.95 22.37
CA PHE A 95 5.43 5.89 23.40
C PHE A 95 4.52 7.13 23.40
N CYS A 96 4.02 7.50 22.23
CA CYS A 96 3.23 8.71 22.04
C CYS A 96 1.78 8.41 21.63
N MET A 97 0.91 9.39 21.88
CA MET A 97 -0.43 9.47 21.28
C MET A 97 -0.48 10.75 20.46
N LEU A 98 -0.80 10.62 19.17
CA LEU A 98 -0.78 11.72 18.23
C LEU A 98 -2.11 11.85 17.50
N ASN A 99 -2.53 13.09 17.30
CA ASN A 99 -3.54 13.45 16.31
C ASN A 99 -2.97 14.60 15.47
N PHE A 100 -2.92 14.39 14.17
CA PHE A 100 -2.68 15.43 13.17
C PHE A 100 -4.00 15.66 12.45
N HIS A 101 -4.39 16.92 12.28
CA HIS A 101 -5.45 17.24 11.35
C HIS A 101 -4.84 17.33 9.96
N ASP A 102 -4.02 18.34 9.70
CA ASP A 102 -3.48 18.61 8.39
C ASP A 102 -1.94 18.65 8.53
N LEU A 103 -1.25 17.78 7.78
CA LEU A 103 0.20 17.77 7.67
C LEU A 103 0.57 17.89 6.19
N THR A 104 1.33 18.92 5.84
CA THR A 104 1.77 19.18 4.47
C THR A 104 3.28 19.35 4.44
N GLU A 105 3.95 18.56 3.59
CA GLU A 105 5.39 18.66 3.34
C GLU A 105 5.62 18.96 1.86
N GLU A 106 6.25 20.09 1.55
CA GLU A 106 6.51 20.51 0.16
C GLU A 106 8.02 20.61 -0.11
N HIS A 107 8.46 20.02 -1.21
CA HIS A 107 9.84 20.12 -1.72
C HIS A 107 10.88 19.66 -0.70
N CYS A 108 10.85 18.37 -0.34
CA CYS A 108 11.80 17.79 0.61
C CYS A 108 12.74 16.78 -0.05
N ASP A 109 14.07 16.90 0.13
CA ASP A 109 14.97 15.90 -0.47
C ASP A 109 14.84 14.56 0.29
N ASN A 110 14.84 14.56 1.62
CA ASN A 110 14.75 13.31 2.39
C ASN A 110 13.91 13.42 3.66
N ILE A 111 12.94 12.53 3.79
CA ILE A 111 12.06 12.40 4.95
C ILE A 111 12.29 11.06 5.64
N TYR A 112 12.51 11.10 6.96
CA TYR A 112 12.71 9.91 7.78
C TYR A 112 11.80 9.94 9.00
N VAL A 113 10.79 9.06 9.01
CA VAL A 113 9.82 8.96 10.10
C VAL A 113 9.94 7.62 10.80
N LEU A 114 10.25 7.66 12.10
CA LEU A 114 10.30 6.47 12.96
C LEU A 114 9.27 6.56 14.08
N VAL A 115 8.37 5.58 14.12
CA VAL A 115 7.29 5.54 15.10
C VAL A 115 7.28 4.22 15.84
N MET A 116 7.40 4.28 17.17
CA MET A 116 7.46 3.09 18.02
C MET A 116 6.49 3.16 19.18
N PHE A 117 5.68 2.12 19.36
CA PHE A 117 4.73 1.97 20.47
C PHE A 117 3.75 3.14 20.58
N CYS A 118 3.21 3.58 19.45
CA CYS A 118 2.36 4.77 19.39
C CYS A 118 0.94 4.45 18.90
N ARG A 119 0.03 5.38 19.19
CA ARG A 119 -1.24 5.48 18.48
C ARG A 119 -1.31 6.80 17.74
N LEU A 120 -1.64 6.74 16.46
CA LEU A 120 -1.68 7.88 15.57
C LEU A 120 -3.03 7.93 14.87
N ASN A 121 -3.54 9.14 14.73
CA ASN A 121 -4.63 9.44 13.82
C ASN A 121 -4.17 10.62 12.95
N PHE A 122 -4.17 10.43 11.64
CA PHE A 122 -3.99 11.48 10.65
C PHE A 122 -5.34 11.71 10.00
N HIS A 123 -5.74 12.98 9.85
CA HIS A 123 -6.86 13.29 8.98
C HIS A 123 -6.32 13.43 7.57
N ASP A 124 -5.52 14.45 7.30
CA ASP A 124 -5.03 14.76 5.97
C ASP A 124 -3.49 14.84 6.05
N LEU A 125 -2.81 13.99 5.28
CA LEU A 125 -1.36 14.01 5.10
C LEU A 125 -1.08 14.18 3.61
N THR A 126 -0.37 15.25 3.26
CA THR A 126 0.00 15.58 1.88
C THR A 126 1.51 15.78 1.79
N GLU A 127 2.16 15.05 0.89
CA GLU A 127 3.58 15.23 0.59
C GLU A 127 3.71 15.55 -0.91
N GLU A 128 4.36 16.66 -1.25
CA GLU A 128 4.57 17.08 -2.64
C GLU A 128 6.05 17.22 -2.94
N HIS A 129 6.50 16.61 -4.04
CA HIS A 129 7.85 16.74 -4.57
C HIS A 129 8.95 16.30 -3.60
N CYS A 130 8.97 15.01 -3.28
CA CYS A 130 9.97 14.43 -2.38
C CYS A 130 10.94 13.47 -3.10
N ASP A 131 12.25 13.62 -2.92
CA ASP A 131 13.18 12.65 -3.54
C ASP A 131 13.14 11.30 -2.81
N ASN A 132 13.17 11.29 -1.47
CA ASN A 132 13.17 10.02 -0.71
C ASN A 132 12.37 10.08 0.58
N ILE A 133 11.41 9.17 0.72
CA ILE A 133 10.57 9.01 1.90
C ILE A 133 10.86 7.65 2.56
N TYR A 134 11.15 7.68 3.85
CA TYR A 134 11.42 6.48 4.65
C TYR A 134 10.57 6.46 5.91
N VAL A 135 9.58 5.58 5.94
CA VAL A 135 8.63 5.49 7.04
C VAL A 135 8.66 4.11 7.70
N SER A 136 8.80 4.09 9.02
CA SER A 136 8.84 2.85 9.80
C SER A 136 7.95 2.92 11.03
N PHE A 137 6.95 2.04 11.06
CA PHE A 137 6.05 1.87 12.21
C PHE A 137 6.28 0.51 12.89
N MET A 138 6.47 0.55 14.21
CA MET A 138 6.66 -0.65 15.02
C MET A 138 5.77 -0.64 16.26
N PHE A 139 4.94 -1.68 16.41
CA PHE A 139 3.97 -1.81 17.50
C PHE A 139 2.99 -0.64 17.58
N CYS A 140 2.35 -0.30 16.45
CA CYS A 140 1.52 0.90 16.35
C CYS A 140 0.06 0.58 16.01
N MET A 141 -0.82 1.52 16.41
CA MET A 141 -2.20 1.61 15.92
C MET A 141 -2.31 2.88 15.08
N LEU A 142 -2.67 2.75 13.82
CA LEU A 142 -2.77 3.87 12.90
C LEU A 142 -4.15 3.95 12.27
N ASN A 143 -4.66 5.17 12.17
CA ASN A 143 -5.78 5.48 11.29
C ASN A 143 -5.35 6.66 10.43
N PHE A 144 -5.45 6.48 9.12
CA PHE A 144 -5.31 7.52 8.12
C PHE A 144 -6.69 7.73 7.52
N HIS A 145 -7.12 8.99 7.45
CA HIS A 145 -8.24 9.32 6.59
C HIS A 145 -7.72 9.48 5.19
N ASP A 146 -6.97 10.54 4.92
CA ASP A 146 -6.52 10.88 3.57
C ASP A 146 -4.98 10.97 3.61
N LEU A 147 -4.31 10.19 2.76
CA LEU A 147 -2.86 10.24 2.54
C LEU A 147 -2.61 10.43 1.04
N ILE A 148 -1.97 11.53 0.69
CA ILE A 148 -1.68 11.94 -0.68
C ILE A 148 -0.18 12.18 -0.78
N GLU A 149 0.50 11.47 -1.66
CA GLU A 149 1.90 11.72 -2.00
C GLU A 149 1.99 11.98 -3.51
N GLU A 150 2.44 13.17 -3.89
CA GLU A 150 2.60 13.60 -5.29
C GLU A 150 4.07 13.74 -5.65
N HIS A 151 4.47 13.18 -6.79
CA HIS A 151 5.80 13.35 -7.37
C HIS A 151 6.95 12.93 -6.45
N CYS A 152 6.99 11.63 -6.13
CA CYS A 152 8.04 11.07 -5.28
C CYS A 152 9.01 10.15 -6.05
N ASP A 153 10.31 10.34 -5.90
CA ASP A 153 11.27 9.44 -6.58
C ASP A 153 11.33 8.06 -5.86
N ASN A 154 11.42 8.03 -4.53
CA ASN A 154 11.49 6.75 -3.81
C ASN A 154 10.73 6.76 -2.47
N ILE A 155 9.77 5.85 -2.34
CA ILE A 155 8.97 5.64 -1.14
C ILE A 155 9.32 4.29 -0.52
N TYR A 156 9.65 4.29 0.77
CA TYR A 156 9.94 3.08 1.55
C TYR A 156 9.10 3.05 2.82
N VAL A 157 8.10 2.18 2.84
CA VAL A 157 7.20 2.04 3.99
C VAL A 157 7.31 0.67 4.62
N SER A 158 7.49 0.66 5.94
CA SER A 158 7.57 -0.59 6.72
C SER A 158 6.65 -0.59 7.93
N PHE A 159 5.87 -1.65 8.05
CA PHE A 159 4.97 -1.90 9.17
C PHE A 159 5.32 -3.21 9.87
N MET A 160 5.51 -3.16 11.19
CA MET A 160 5.80 -4.34 11.99
C MET A 160 4.94 -4.39 13.25
N PHE A 161 4.13 -5.44 13.40
CA PHE A 161 3.19 -5.62 14.51
C PHE A 161 2.20 -4.45 14.65
N CYS A 162 1.56 -4.09 13.54
CA CYS A 162 0.69 -2.92 13.47
C CYS A 162 -0.77 -3.29 13.18
N MET A 163 -1.66 -2.37 13.54
CA MET A 163 -3.06 -2.35 13.13
C MET A 163 -3.29 -1.05 12.39
N LEU A 164 -3.71 -1.12 11.13
CA LEU A 164 -3.88 0.04 10.28
C LEU A 164 -5.26 0.08 9.66
N ASN A 165 -5.82 1.27 9.58
CA ASN A 165 -6.94 1.59 8.72
C ASN A 165 -6.55 2.82 7.90
N PHE A 166 -6.62 2.72 6.59
CA PHE A 166 -6.51 3.83 5.66
C PHE A 166 -7.87 3.98 5.00
N HIS A 167 -8.42 5.18 5.01
CA HIS A 167 -9.61 5.46 4.22
C HIS A 167 -9.18 5.65 2.78
N ASP A 168 -8.47 6.72 2.48
CA ASP A 168 -8.11 7.10 1.13
C ASP A 168 -6.57 7.24 1.08
N LEU A 169 -5.93 6.47 0.20
CA LEU A 169 -4.50 6.56 -0.09
C LEU A 169 -4.33 6.77 -1.59
N THR A 170 -3.72 7.89 -1.97
CA THR A 170 -3.45 8.25 -3.36
C THR A 170 -1.96 8.52 -3.55
N GLU A 171 -1.34 7.81 -4.49
CA GLU A 171 0.05 8.02 -4.88
C GLU A 171 0.08 8.39 -6.37
N GLU A 172 0.59 9.58 -6.70
CA GLU A 172 0.69 10.06 -8.08
C GLU A 172 2.14 10.26 -8.49
N HIS A 173 2.53 9.74 -9.66
CA HIS A 173 3.85 9.95 -10.27
C HIS A 173 5.01 9.53 -9.37
N CYS A 174 5.09 8.24 -9.07
CA CYS A 174 6.14 7.68 -8.23
C CYS A 174 7.12 6.80 -9.03
N ASP A 175 8.43 7.04 -8.90
CA ASP A 175 9.42 6.23 -9.61
C ASP A 175 9.56 4.83 -8.95
N ASN A 176 9.67 4.77 -7.61
CA ASN A 176 9.79 3.48 -6.92
C ASN A 176 9.07 3.45 -5.57
N ILE A 177 8.19 2.46 -5.39
CA ILE A 177 7.45 2.22 -4.15
C ILE A 177 7.85 0.87 -3.57
N TYR A 178 8.21 0.87 -2.28
CA TYR A 178 8.59 -0.33 -1.54
C TYR A 178 7.80 -0.44 -0.24
N VAL A 179 6.86 -1.38 -0.21
CA VAL A 179 6.01 -1.63 0.96
C VAL A 179 6.30 -2.99 1.57
N SER A 180 6.65 -3.00 2.86
CA SER A 180 6.88 -4.22 3.62
C SER A 180 6.02 -4.27 4.87
N VAL A 181 5.16 -5.29 4.96
CA VAL A 181 4.22 -5.46 6.06
C VAL A 181 4.40 -6.80 6.73
N MET A 182 4.62 -6.80 8.05
CA MET A 182 4.88 -8.00 8.82
C MET A 182 4.03 -8.06 10.10
N PHE A 183 3.27 -9.15 10.26
CA PHE A 183 2.42 -9.40 11.43
C PHE A 183 1.39 -8.30 11.69
N CYS A 184 0.68 -7.87 10.65
CA CYS A 184 -0.25 -6.75 10.75
C CYS A 184 -1.69 -7.14 10.37
N MET A 185 -2.64 -6.32 10.81
CA MET A 185 -3.99 -6.28 10.24
C MET A 185 -4.22 -4.92 9.59
N LEU A 186 -4.56 -4.92 8.31
CA LEU A 186 -4.72 -3.73 7.47
C LEU A 186 -6.10 -3.71 6.86
N ASN A 187 -6.72 -2.53 6.85
CA ASN A 187 -7.88 -2.25 6.03
C ASN A 187 -7.58 -0.98 5.23
N PHE A 188 -7.71 -1.08 3.91
CA PHE A 188 -7.74 0.04 2.98
C PHE A 188 -9.16 0.14 2.46
N TYR A 189 -9.74 1.35 2.48
CA TYR A 189 -11.00 1.56 1.79
C TYR A 189 -10.70 1.85 0.34
N ASP A 190 -10.03 2.96 0.04
CA ASP A 190 -9.74 3.39 -1.32
C ASP A 190 -8.20 3.55 -1.43
N LEU A 191 -7.59 2.79 -2.34
CA LEU A 191 -6.17 2.89 -2.69
C LEU A 191 -6.08 3.17 -4.19
N THR A 192 -5.42 4.26 -4.56
CA THR A 192 -5.20 4.68 -5.94
C THR A 192 -3.73 4.92 -6.18
N GLU A 193 -3.17 4.26 -7.19
CA GLU A 193 -1.79 4.47 -7.64
C GLU A 193 -1.81 4.86 -9.11
N GLU A 194 -1.33 6.05 -9.44
CA GLU A 194 -1.28 6.55 -10.83
C GLU A 194 0.16 6.81 -11.25
N HIS A 195 0.55 6.28 -12.42
CA HIS A 195 1.84 6.53 -13.06
C HIS A 195 3.05 6.12 -12.20
N CYS A 196 3.13 4.83 -11.88
CA CYS A 196 4.21 4.26 -11.08
C CYS A 196 5.17 3.41 -11.92
N ASP A 197 6.48 3.70 -11.84
CA ASP A 197 7.48 2.95 -12.61
C ASP A 197 7.73 1.56 -11.99
N ASN A 198 7.97 1.47 -10.68
CA ASN A 198 8.19 0.18 -10.01
C ASN A 198 7.55 0.09 -8.63
N ILE A 199 6.68 -0.90 -8.46
CA ILE A 199 5.99 -1.19 -7.20
C ILE A 199 6.45 -2.54 -6.65
N TYR A 200 6.90 -2.56 -5.39
CA TYR A 200 7.34 -3.76 -4.69
C TYR A 200 6.62 -3.91 -3.36
N VAL A 201 5.72 -4.88 -3.29
CA VAL A 201 4.88 -5.10 -2.11
C VAL A 201 5.13 -6.49 -1.52
N SER A 202 5.38 -6.53 -0.22
CA SER A 202 5.59 -7.78 0.52
C SER A 202 4.74 -7.85 1.78
N PHE A 203 3.83 -8.82 1.82
CA PHE A 203 3.00 -9.13 2.99
C PHE A 203 3.41 -10.45 3.63
N MET A 204 3.68 -10.44 4.94
CA MET A 204 4.04 -11.64 5.68
C MET A 204 3.26 -11.76 7.00
N PHE A 205 2.51 -12.86 7.14
CA PHE A 205 1.66 -13.13 8.31
C PHE A 205 0.62 -12.04 8.57
N CYS A 206 -0.13 -11.66 7.54
CA CYS A 206 -1.05 -10.53 7.58
C CYS A 206 -2.52 -10.93 7.34
N MET A 207 -3.42 -10.08 7.85
CA MET A 207 -4.83 -10.03 7.44
C MET A 207 -5.04 -8.71 6.72
N LEU A 208 -5.43 -8.73 5.44
CA LEU A 208 -5.65 -7.52 4.67
C LEU A 208 -7.07 -7.53 4.08
N ASN A 209 -7.70 -6.37 4.12
CA ASN A 209 -8.91 -6.09 3.36
C ASN A 209 -8.68 -4.81 2.56
N PHE A 210 -8.91 -4.88 1.27
CA PHE A 210 -8.97 -3.75 0.35
C PHE A 210 -10.41 -3.67 -0.13
N HIS A 211 -11.03 -2.50 -0.02
CA HIS A 211 -12.32 -2.29 -0.65
C HIS A 211 -12.11 -1.97 -2.11
N ASP A 212 -11.53 -0.83 -2.44
CA ASP A 212 -11.32 -0.38 -3.80
C ASP A 212 -9.81 -0.17 -3.98
N LEU A 213 -9.22 -0.91 -4.92
CA LEU A 213 -7.83 -0.74 -5.34
C LEU A 213 -7.85 -0.46 -6.85
N THR A 214 -7.38 0.72 -7.24
CA THR A 214 -7.23 1.13 -8.64
C THR A 214 -5.76 1.45 -8.90
N GLU A 215 -5.17 0.77 -9.89
CA GLU A 215 -3.81 1.03 -10.34
C GLU A 215 -3.87 1.43 -11.81
N GLU A 216 -3.36 2.61 -12.17
CA GLU A 216 -3.33 3.11 -13.53
C GLU A 216 -1.90 3.37 -13.99
N HIS A 217 -1.53 2.83 -15.15
CA HIS A 217 -0.24 3.09 -15.81
C HIS A 217 0.99 2.71 -14.98
N CYS A 218 1.11 1.42 -14.66
CA CYS A 218 2.22 0.88 -13.90
C CYS A 218 3.18 0.05 -14.76
N ASP A 219 4.48 0.35 -14.72
CA ASP A 219 5.48 -0.34 -15.55
C ASP A 219 5.82 -1.74 -14.98
N ASN A 220 6.20 -1.83 -13.70
CA ASN A 220 6.55 -3.11 -13.08
C ASN A 220 6.00 -3.27 -11.67
N ILE A 221 5.23 -4.33 -11.47
CA ILE A 221 4.60 -4.65 -10.19
C ILE A 221 5.10 -5.99 -9.67
N TYR A 222 5.56 -6.01 -8.42
CA TYR A 222 6.06 -7.21 -7.76
C TYR A 222 5.36 -7.41 -6.42
N VAL A 223 4.47 -8.39 -6.37
CA VAL A 223 3.70 -8.71 -5.17
C VAL A 223 4.14 -10.06 -4.60
N LEU A 224 4.55 -10.05 -3.34
CA LEU A 224 4.87 -11.26 -2.57
C LEU A 224 3.98 -11.39 -1.36
N VAL A 225 3.22 -12.48 -1.29
CA VAL A 225 2.27 -12.75 -0.20
C VAL A 225 2.59 -14.08 0.47
N MET A 226 2.84 -14.06 1.77
CA MET A 226 3.19 -15.25 2.55
C MET A 226 2.37 -15.38 3.84
N PHE A 227 1.65 -16.49 3.97
CA PHE A 227 0.86 -16.82 5.16
C PHE A 227 -0.19 -15.76 5.52
N CYS A 228 -0.93 -15.28 4.51
CA CYS A 228 -1.89 -14.20 4.69
C CYS A 228 -3.33 -14.61 4.34
N MET A 229 -4.27 -13.82 4.83
CA MET A 229 -5.65 -13.78 4.36
C MET A 229 -5.87 -12.42 3.69
N LEU A 230 -6.19 -12.40 2.41
CA LEU A 230 -6.46 -11.18 1.65
C LEU A 230 -7.91 -11.23 1.16
N ASN A 231 -8.61 -10.11 1.29
CA ASN A 231 -9.89 -9.89 0.65
C ASN A 231 -9.79 -8.59 -0.14
N PHE A 232 -10.11 -8.66 -1.42
CA PHE A 232 -10.30 -7.52 -2.31
C PHE A 232 -11.78 -7.47 -2.65
N HIS A 233 -12.39 -6.31 -2.48
CA HIS A 233 -13.74 -6.11 -2.98
C HIS A 233 -13.65 -5.79 -4.46
N ASP A 234 -13.09 -4.65 -4.82
CA ASP A 234 -12.97 -4.18 -6.19
C ASP A 234 -11.47 -3.92 -6.45
N LEU A 235 -10.88 -4.66 -7.39
CA LEU A 235 -9.51 -4.47 -7.86
C LEU A 235 -9.55 -4.19 -9.35
N THR A 236 -9.02 -3.04 -9.76
CA THR A 236 -8.90 -2.64 -11.17
C THR A 236 -7.45 -2.29 -11.46
N GLU A 237 -6.88 -2.92 -12.48
CA GLU A 237 -5.54 -2.61 -12.98
C GLU A 237 -5.65 -2.22 -14.46
N GLU A 238 -5.26 -0.98 -14.81
CA GLU A 238 -5.28 -0.47 -16.17
C GLU A 238 -3.87 -0.17 -16.67
N HIS A 239 -3.54 -0.67 -17.86
CA HIS A 239 -2.28 -0.37 -18.55
C HIS A 239 -1.02 -0.75 -17.76
N CYS A 240 -0.92 -2.02 -17.40
CA CYS A 240 0.24 -2.56 -16.68
C CYS A 240 1.19 -3.33 -17.60
N ASP A 241 2.48 -2.99 -17.59
CA ASP A 241 3.47 -3.64 -18.48
C ASP A 241 3.89 -5.03 -17.97
N ASN A 242 4.38 -5.11 -16.72
CA ASN A 242 4.83 -6.38 -16.14
C ASN A 242 4.36 -6.58 -14.70
N ILE A 243 3.54 -7.61 -14.48
CA ILE A 243 3.02 -7.98 -13.17
C ILE A 243 3.61 -9.32 -12.73
N TYR A 244 4.17 -9.37 -11.53
CA TYR A 244 4.75 -10.56 -10.92
C TYR A 244 4.15 -10.82 -9.55
N VAL A 245 3.28 -11.83 -9.46
CA VAL A 245 2.61 -12.19 -8.22
C VAL A 245 3.09 -13.55 -7.73
N SER A 246 3.58 -13.60 -6.49
CA SER A 246 3.96 -14.82 -5.80
C SER A 246 3.21 -14.99 -4.50
N VAL A 247 2.33 -15.99 -4.44
CA VAL A 247 1.49 -16.28 -3.28
C VAL A 247 1.84 -17.63 -2.67
N MET A 248 2.07 -17.65 -1.35
CA MET A 248 2.39 -18.87 -0.61
C MET A 248 1.55 -19.01 0.66
N PHE A 249 0.84 -20.13 0.81
CA PHE A 249 0.05 -20.46 2.00
C PHE A 249 -1.01 -19.41 2.36
N CYS A 250 -1.83 -18.98 1.39
CA CYS A 250 -2.79 -17.91 1.59
C CYS A 250 -4.23 -18.31 1.28
N MET A 251 -5.16 -17.52 1.82
CA MET A 251 -6.55 -17.47 1.36
C MET A 251 -6.75 -16.12 0.69
N LEU A 252 -7.18 -16.11 -0.57
CA LEU A 252 -7.49 -14.90 -1.30
C LEU A 252 -8.95 -14.95 -1.72
N ASN A 253 -9.65 -13.84 -1.53
CA ASN A 253 -11.00 -13.64 -2.06
C ASN A 253 -10.99 -12.33 -2.83
N PHE A 254 -11.42 -12.40 -4.08
CA PHE A 254 -11.68 -11.26 -4.94
C PHE A 254 -13.19 -11.26 -5.20
N HIS A 255 -13.84 -10.12 -4.97
CA HIS A 255 -15.21 -9.96 -5.38
C HIS A 255 -15.22 -9.58 -6.86
N ASP A 256 -14.68 -8.42 -7.21
CA ASP A 256 -14.57 -7.93 -8.58
C ASP A 256 -13.10 -7.68 -8.89
N LEU A 257 -12.57 -8.36 -9.91
CA LEU A 257 -11.21 -8.15 -10.44
C LEU A 257 -11.33 -7.80 -11.92
N THR A 258 -10.82 -6.65 -12.30
CA THR A 258 -10.76 -6.16 -13.69
C THR A 258 -9.32 -5.84 -14.05
N GLU A 259 -8.81 -6.46 -15.11
CA GLU A 259 -7.49 -6.14 -15.68
C GLU A 259 -7.68 -5.70 -17.12
N GLU A 260 -7.26 -4.49 -17.46
CA GLU A 260 -7.34 -3.93 -18.82
C GLU A 260 -5.93 -3.61 -19.35
N HIS A 261 -5.63 -4.10 -20.55
CA HIS A 261 -4.39 -3.78 -21.27
C HIS A 261 -3.11 -4.15 -20.52
N CYS A 262 -2.99 -5.42 -20.11
CA CYS A 262 -1.79 -5.94 -19.46
C CYS A 262 -0.86 -6.69 -20.42
N ASP A 263 0.43 -6.34 -20.45
CA ASP A 263 1.39 -6.93 -21.39
C ASP A 263 1.88 -8.31 -20.92
N ASN A 264 2.47 -8.39 -19.71
CA ASN A 264 3.01 -9.64 -19.18
C ASN A 264 2.63 -9.88 -17.72
N ILE A 265 1.87 -10.95 -17.49
CA ILE A 265 1.44 -11.36 -16.15
C ILE A 265 2.08 -12.69 -15.76
N TYR A 266 2.73 -12.73 -14.60
CA TYR A 266 3.38 -13.92 -14.05
C TYR A 266 2.86 -14.22 -12.65
N VAL A 267 2.04 -15.26 -12.55
CA VAL A 267 1.42 -15.66 -11.29
C VAL A 267 1.94 -17.02 -10.84
N SER A 268 2.49 -17.07 -9.63
CA SER A 268 2.95 -18.29 -8.99
C SER A 268 2.24 -18.50 -7.66
N VAL A 269 1.43 -19.56 -7.58
CA VAL A 269 0.62 -19.86 -6.40
C VAL A 269 0.99 -21.23 -5.80
N MET A 270 1.29 -21.23 -4.51
CA MET A 270 1.66 -22.43 -3.75
C MET A 270 0.80 -22.57 -2.49
N PHE A 271 -0.01 -23.63 -2.42
CA PHE A 271 -0.90 -23.93 -1.29
C PHE A 271 -1.89 -22.81 -0.97
N CYS A 272 -2.80 -22.49 -1.88
CA CYS A 272 -3.78 -21.42 -1.64
C CYS A 272 -5.22 -21.87 -1.87
N MET A 273 -6.14 -21.17 -1.23
CA MET A 273 -7.54 -21.15 -1.65
C MET A 273 -7.77 -19.80 -2.30
N LEU A 274 -8.19 -19.77 -3.56
CA LEU A 274 -8.64 -18.54 -4.20
C LEU A 274 -10.12 -18.65 -4.54
N ASN A 275 -10.85 -17.57 -4.28
CA ASN A 275 -12.21 -17.41 -4.72
C ASN A 275 -12.30 -16.09 -5.50
N PHE A 276 -12.81 -16.17 -6.71
CA PHE A 276 -13.14 -15.03 -7.55
C PHE A 276 -14.66 -15.05 -7.72
N HIS A 277 -15.33 -13.94 -7.44
CA HIS A 277 -16.73 -13.79 -7.76
C HIS A 277 -16.84 -13.39 -9.22
N ASP A 278 -16.33 -12.21 -9.59
CA ASP A 278 -16.34 -11.69 -10.94
C ASP A 278 -14.87 -11.40 -11.33
N LEU A 279 -14.41 -12.03 -12.42
CA LEU A 279 -13.09 -11.77 -13.02
C LEU A 279 -13.30 -11.38 -14.48
N THR A 280 -12.79 -10.21 -14.85
CA THR A 280 -12.80 -9.69 -16.21
C THR A 280 -11.36 -9.35 -16.63
N GLU A 281 -10.91 -9.92 -17.74
CA GLU A 281 -9.62 -9.59 -18.34
C GLU A 281 -9.87 -9.12 -19.78
N GLU A 282 -9.43 -7.90 -20.09
CA GLU A 282 -9.51 -7.33 -21.44
C GLU A 282 -8.12 -7.02 -21.98
N HIS A 283 -7.81 -7.53 -23.19
CA HIS A 283 -6.58 -7.19 -23.91
C HIS A 283 -5.27 -7.55 -23.17
N CYS A 284 -5.13 -8.81 -22.77
CA CYS A 284 -3.91 -9.31 -22.14
C CYS A 284 -3.00 -10.05 -23.15
N ASP A 285 -1.74 -9.66 -23.24
CA ASP A 285 -0.81 -10.22 -24.24
C ASP A 285 -0.24 -11.58 -23.81
N ASN A 286 0.44 -11.65 -22.66
CA ASN A 286 1.10 -12.87 -22.19
C ASN A 286 0.82 -13.17 -20.71
N ILE A 287 0.11 -14.26 -20.47
CA ILE A 287 -0.23 -14.71 -19.12
C ILE A 287 0.48 -16.02 -18.79
N TYR A 288 1.20 -16.07 -17.67
CA TYR A 288 1.90 -17.25 -17.18
C TYR A 288 1.46 -17.59 -15.76
N VAL A 289 0.66 -18.65 -15.62
CA VAL A 289 0.14 -19.09 -14.34
C VAL A 289 0.72 -20.46 -13.96
N SER A 290 1.35 -20.54 -12.80
CA SER A 290 1.84 -21.79 -12.22
C SER A 290 1.21 -22.04 -10.87
N VAL A 291 0.43 -23.12 -10.75
CA VAL A 291 -0.23 -23.49 -9.50
C VAL A 291 0.09 -24.91 -9.06
N MET A 292 0.61 -25.04 -7.83
CA MET A 292 1.03 -26.34 -7.34
C MET A 292 -0.06 -27.07 -6.56
N PHE A 293 -0.65 -26.40 -5.56
CA PHE A 293 -1.71 -26.93 -4.69
C PHE A 293 -2.75 -25.85 -4.48
N CYS A 294 -3.93 -26.02 -5.07
CA CYS A 294 -5.01 -25.03 -4.93
C CYS A 294 -6.39 -25.63 -4.77
N MET A 295 -7.28 -24.82 -4.19
CA MET A 295 -8.69 -24.83 -4.53
C MET A 295 -8.98 -23.48 -5.18
N LEU A 296 -9.44 -23.48 -6.43
CA LEU A 296 -9.91 -22.27 -7.11
C LEU A 296 -11.41 -22.41 -7.32
N ASN A 297 -12.14 -21.36 -6.97
CA ASN A 297 -13.55 -21.23 -7.30
C ASN A 297 -13.73 -19.91 -8.04
N PHE A 298 -14.29 -19.98 -9.24
CA PHE A 298 -14.71 -18.84 -10.04
C PHE A 298 -16.23 -18.89 -10.13
N HIS A 299 -16.89 -17.76 -9.86
CA HIS A 299 -18.32 -17.65 -10.09
C HIS A 299 -18.54 -17.23 -11.55
N ASP A 300 -18.08 -16.04 -11.92
CA ASP A 300 -18.20 -15.46 -13.25
C ASP A 300 -16.78 -15.12 -13.75
N LEU A 301 -16.40 -15.66 -14.91
CA LEU A 301 -15.13 -15.37 -15.59
C LEU A 301 -15.41 -14.92 -17.02
N THR A 302 -14.93 -13.74 -17.37
CA THR A 302 -14.99 -13.15 -18.72
C THR A 302 -13.57 -12.82 -19.18
N GLU A 303 -13.17 -13.37 -20.32
CA GLU A 303 -11.91 -13.03 -20.98
C GLU A 303 -12.21 -12.55 -22.40
N ASP A 304 -11.78 -11.34 -22.73
CA ASP A 304 -11.94 -10.71 -24.04
C ASP A 304 -10.56 -10.35 -24.61
N TYR A 305 -10.18 -10.96 -25.74
CA TYR A 305 -8.91 -10.73 -26.45
C TYR A 305 -7.64 -11.02 -25.63
N CYS A 306 -7.28 -12.30 -25.52
CA CYS A 306 -5.99 -12.72 -24.97
C CYS A 306 -5.11 -13.39 -26.04
N ASP A 307 -3.84 -12.99 -26.16
CA ASP A 307 -2.92 -13.52 -27.17
C ASP A 307 -2.36 -14.89 -26.74
N ASN A 308 -1.56 -14.93 -25.67
CA ASN A 308 -0.86 -16.13 -25.22
C ASN A 308 -1.09 -16.43 -23.73
N ILE A 309 -1.73 -17.56 -23.44
CA ILE A 309 -1.96 -18.01 -22.06
C ILE A 309 -1.23 -19.34 -21.79
N TYR A 310 -0.41 -19.38 -20.75
CA TYR A 310 0.32 -20.56 -20.29
C TYR A 310 -0.04 -20.92 -18.86
N VAL A 311 -0.81 -21.99 -18.69
CA VAL A 311 -1.25 -22.46 -17.38
C VAL A 311 -0.66 -23.84 -17.05
N SER A 312 0.03 -23.94 -15.92
CA SER A 312 0.55 -25.20 -15.39
C SER A 312 -0.02 -25.48 -14.00
N VAL A 313 -0.84 -26.53 -13.89
CA VAL A 313 -1.48 -26.92 -12.63
C VAL A 313 -1.12 -28.34 -12.23
N MET A 314 -0.57 -28.49 -11.02
CA MET A 314 -0.07 -29.78 -10.54
C MET A 314 -1.12 -30.56 -9.74
N PHE A 315 -1.69 -29.95 -8.69
CA PHE A 315 -2.76 -30.51 -7.86
C PHE A 315 -3.80 -29.43 -7.56
N CYS A 316 -4.93 -29.43 -8.26
CA CYS A 316 -5.97 -28.44 -7.97
C CYS A 316 -7.39 -29.00 -8.02
N MET A 317 -8.23 -28.39 -7.22
CA MET A 317 -9.68 -28.49 -7.32
C MET A 317 -10.17 -27.20 -7.95
N LEU A 318 -10.80 -27.33 -9.11
CA LEU A 318 -11.30 -26.21 -9.89
C LEU A 318 -12.82 -26.28 -9.94
N LYS A 319 -13.47 -25.15 -9.68
CA LYS A 319 -14.91 -24.99 -9.88
C LYS A 319 -15.18 -23.68 -10.63
N PHE A 320 -16.00 -23.79 -11.66
CA PHE A 320 -16.51 -22.66 -12.43
C PHE A 320 -18.04 -22.72 -12.40
N HIS A 321 -18.69 -21.58 -12.24
CA HIS A 321 -20.15 -21.48 -12.29
C HIS A 321 -20.64 -20.91 -13.62
N ASP A 322 -19.97 -19.89 -14.15
CA ASP A 322 -20.24 -19.26 -15.44
C ASP A 322 -18.88 -18.88 -16.07
N LEU A 323 -18.68 -19.27 -17.33
CA LEU A 323 -17.45 -18.99 -18.10
C LEU A 323 -17.81 -18.49 -19.50
N THR A 324 -17.26 -17.32 -19.84
CA THR A 324 -17.36 -16.66 -21.14
C THR A 324 -15.97 -16.30 -21.65
N GLU A 325 -15.63 -16.78 -22.85
CA GLU A 325 -14.38 -16.45 -23.53
C GLU A 325 -14.73 -15.96 -24.95
N GLU A 326 -14.23 -14.78 -25.32
CA GLU A 326 -14.30 -14.26 -26.70
C GLU A 326 -12.90 -13.88 -27.20
N HIS A 327 -12.51 -14.43 -28.36
CA HIS A 327 -11.29 -14.02 -29.09
C HIS A 327 -9.94 -14.30 -28.40
N CYS A 328 -9.75 -15.50 -27.83
CA CYS A 328 -8.43 -15.95 -27.38
C CYS A 328 -7.69 -16.77 -28.46
N ASP A 329 -6.43 -16.44 -28.71
CA ASP A 329 -5.63 -17.03 -29.81
C ASP A 329 -4.97 -18.37 -29.39
N ASP A 330 -3.94 -18.31 -28.56
CA ASP A 330 -3.05 -19.43 -28.22
C ASP A 330 -3.08 -19.76 -26.71
N ILE A 331 -3.82 -20.82 -26.35
CA ILE A 331 -3.94 -21.28 -24.95
C ILE A 331 -3.20 -22.61 -24.75
N TYR A 332 -2.24 -22.64 -23.83
CA TYR A 332 -1.46 -23.81 -23.43
C TYR A 332 -1.73 -24.19 -21.98
N VAL A 333 -2.40 -25.33 -21.77
CA VAL A 333 -2.71 -25.81 -20.42
C VAL A 333 -2.11 -27.18 -20.15
N SER A 334 -1.37 -27.30 -19.05
CA SER A 334 -0.79 -28.56 -18.58
C SER A 334 -1.32 -28.91 -17.20
N PHE A 335 -1.99 -30.07 -17.11
CA PHE A 335 -2.53 -30.59 -15.87
C PHE A 335 -1.88 -31.92 -15.46
N MET A 336 -1.39 -32.01 -14.21
CA MET A 336 -0.91 -33.28 -13.67
C MET A 336 -2.01 -34.06 -12.93
N PHE A 337 -2.67 -33.43 -11.95
CA PHE A 337 -3.79 -33.98 -11.20
C PHE A 337 -4.82 -32.88 -10.88
N PHE A 338 -6.08 -33.11 -11.23
CA PHE A 338 -7.15 -32.15 -10.93
C PHE A 338 -8.51 -32.83 -10.76
N MET A 339 -9.44 -32.13 -10.11
CA MET A 339 -10.88 -32.35 -10.31
C MET A 339 -11.51 -31.06 -10.82
N LEU A 340 -12.32 -31.18 -11.87
CA LEU A 340 -13.02 -30.07 -12.51
C LEU A 340 -14.53 -30.23 -12.30
N ASN A 341 -15.20 -29.12 -12.01
CA ASN A 341 -16.65 -29.02 -12.00
C ASN A 341 -17.06 -27.73 -12.70
N PHE A 342 -17.93 -27.85 -13.71
CA PHE A 342 -18.51 -26.74 -14.44
C PHE A 342 -20.02 -26.73 -14.22
N HIS A 343 -20.54 -25.58 -13.86
CA HIS A 343 -21.89 -25.15 -14.17
C HIS A 343 -21.77 -24.23 -15.40
N ASP A 344 -22.72 -24.30 -16.34
CA ASP A 344 -22.91 -23.40 -17.51
C ASP A 344 -21.65 -22.87 -18.27
N LEU A 345 -21.47 -23.34 -19.52
CA LEU A 345 -20.34 -22.98 -20.39
C LEU A 345 -20.83 -22.38 -21.71
N THR A 346 -20.27 -21.23 -22.10
CA THR A 346 -20.49 -20.56 -23.39
C THR A 346 -19.16 -20.14 -24.01
N GLU A 347 -18.89 -20.59 -25.24
CA GLU A 347 -17.64 -20.34 -25.96
C GLU A 347 -17.99 -19.82 -27.37
N GLU A 348 -17.44 -18.66 -27.78
CA GLU A 348 -17.59 -18.13 -29.13
C GLU A 348 -16.21 -17.78 -29.74
N HIS A 349 -15.72 -18.66 -30.62
CA HIS A 349 -14.42 -18.56 -31.34
C HIS A 349 -13.15 -18.60 -30.46
N SER A 350 -12.56 -19.80 -30.37
CA SER A 350 -11.15 -20.02 -30.01
C SER A 350 -10.40 -20.60 -31.21
N ASP A 351 -9.23 -20.03 -31.53
CA ASP A 351 -8.49 -20.42 -32.74
C ASP A 351 -7.54 -21.61 -32.47
N ASN A 352 -6.82 -21.67 -31.34
CA ASN A 352 -5.96 -22.81 -30.97
C ASN A 352 -5.86 -23.10 -29.45
N ILE A 353 -6.48 -24.20 -28.98
CA ILE A 353 -6.32 -24.70 -27.60
C ILE A 353 -5.46 -25.97 -27.56
N TYR A 354 -4.37 -25.95 -26.78
CA TYR A 354 -3.48 -27.09 -26.56
C TYR A 354 -3.53 -27.59 -25.10
N VAL A 355 -4.29 -28.66 -24.86
CA VAL A 355 -4.41 -29.25 -23.51
C VAL A 355 -3.63 -30.54 -23.35
N PHE A 356 -2.71 -30.57 -22.37
CA PHE A 356 -1.95 -31.76 -21.99
C PHE A 356 -2.41 -32.31 -20.63
N PHE A 357 -2.96 -33.52 -20.65
CA PHE A 357 -3.41 -34.22 -19.44
C PHE A 357 -2.48 -35.39 -19.10
N ILE A 358 -1.99 -35.42 -17.86
CA ILE A 358 -1.25 -36.58 -17.36
C ILE A 358 -2.19 -37.58 -16.68
N HIS A 359 -3.07 -37.16 -15.76
CA HIS A 359 -4.09 -38.02 -15.11
C HIS A 359 -5.36 -37.23 -14.74
N VAL A 360 -6.55 -37.72 -15.16
CA VAL A 360 -7.86 -37.16 -14.79
C VAL A 360 -8.50 -38.02 -13.70
N LEU A 361 -8.87 -37.44 -12.57
CA LEU A 361 -9.49 -38.18 -11.45
C LEU A 361 -11.03 -38.18 -11.51
N TYR A 362 -11.67 -37.08 -11.95
CA TYR A 362 -13.13 -36.97 -12.11
C TYR A 362 -13.52 -35.68 -12.86
N VAL A 363 -14.51 -35.75 -13.75
CA VAL A 363 -15.15 -34.60 -14.43
C VAL A 363 -16.65 -34.80 -14.37
N GLU A 364 -17.39 -33.83 -13.84
CA GLU A 364 -18.85 -33.82 -13.82
C GLU A 364 -19.34 -32.62 -14.64
N LEU A 365 -20.01 -32.90 -15.77
CA LEU A 365 -20.62 -31.90 -16.62
C LEU A 365 -22.11 -31.83 -16.29
N SER A 366 -22.52 -30.75 -15.62
CA SER A 366 -23.94 -30.46 -15.39
C SER A 366 -24.47 -29.71 -16.61
N ARG A 367 -25.27 -30.35 -17.46
CA ARG A 367 -25.94 -29.62 -18.56
C ARG A 367 -27.16 -28.89 -18.00
N PRO A 368 -27.38 -27.60 -18.32
CA PRO A 368 -28.65 -26.95 -18.00
C PRO A 368 -29.80 -27.68 -18.72
N HIS A 369 -30.91 -27.84 -18.00
CA HIS A 369 -32.09 -28.60 -18.42
C HIS A 369 -33.07 -27.82 -19.29
#